data_AF-A0A7K4H2T9-F1
#
_entry.id   AF-A0A7K4H2T9-F1
#
_cell.length_a   1.000
_cell.length_b   1.000
_cell.length_c   1.000
_cell.angle_alpha   90.00
_cell.angle_beta   90.00
_cell.angle_gamma   90.00
#
_symmetry.space_group_name_H-M   'P 1'
#
loop_
_entity.id
_entity.type
_entity.pdbx_description
1 polymer ?
#
loop_
_entity_poly.entity_id
_entity_poly.type
_entity_poly.pdbx_seq_one_letter_code
_entity_poly.pdbx_strand_id
1 'polypeptide(L)'
;MNEVNKDNETTNNSEDLEKPIERTFKKKLKGKLSSSKQSLGKFATKVKEKVGETKEKAKVKIEERKEKKEIEKEEKEANEREAKEKEEKEKAEREMREWVEKKARERAEREARQKVEREAKERAEREAREKIEMEAKEKAEREAREKEAREVAEKMTKFKAEKEAEIQLKKSQKIICQMCGALNDSTRKTCNSCRSSLF
;
A
#
# COMPACT_ATOMS: atom_id res chain seq x y z
N MET A 1 123.52 -26.76 43.83
CA MET A 1 123.52 -26.06 42.54
C MET A 1 122.88 -24.70 42.77
N ASN A 2 123.67 -23.81 43.37
CA ASN A 2 124.35 -22.64 42.75
C ASN A 2 123.45 -21.41 42.93
N GLU A 3 123.74 -20.50 43.88
CA GLU A 3 124.71 -19.38 43.74
C GLU A 3 124.22 -18.39 42.65
N VAL A 4 124.14 -17.06 42.81
CA VAL A 4 124.83 -16.12 43.71
C VAL A 4 124.31 -14.68 43.43
N ASN A 5 124.28 -13.83 44.47
CA ASN A 5 124.46 -12.35 44.53
C ASN A 5 123.65 -11.42 43.60
N LYS A 6 122.87 -10.44 44.07
CA LYS A 6 123.08 -9.35 45.06
C LYS A 6 124.28 -8.45 44.75
N ASP A 7 123.96 -7.24 44.30
CA ASP A 7 124.57 -5.94 44.65
C ASP A 7 124.70 -5.07 43.39
N ASN A 8 124.10 -3.88 43.40
CA ASN A 8 124.82 -2.67 43.77
C ASN A 8 124.11 -1.44 43.21
N GLU A 9 123.79 -0.51 44.10
CA GLU A 9 123.44 0.86 43.78
C GLU A 9 124.67 1.56 43.16
N THR A 10 124.46 2.47 42.21
CA THR A 10 125.09 3.79 42.27
C THR A 10 124.44 4.75 41.29
N THR A 11 123.82 5.78 41.87
CA THR A 11 123.78 7.17 41.44
C THR A 11 124.52 7.54 40.16
N ASN A 12 123.90 8.34 39.29
CA ASN A 12 124.28 9.74 39.15
C ASN A 12 123.35 10.47 38.18
N ASN A 13 122.76 11.55 38.69
CA ASN A 13 122.16 12.62 37.90
C ASN A 13 123.27 13.35 37.13
N SER A 14 123.03 13.59 35.85
CA SER A 14 123.65 14.68 35.11
C SER A 14 122.56 15.35 34.30
N GLU A 15 122.10 16.49 34.83
CA GLU A 15 121.42 17.55 34.10
C GLU A 15 122.29 17.93 32.88
N ASP A 16 121.74 18.10 31.69
CA ASP A 16 121.24 19.39 31.24
C ASP A 16 120.91 19.43 29.73
N LEU A 17 120.05 20.38 29.35
CA LEU A 17 119.87 20.94 28.00
C LEU A 17 118.96 20.24 26.95
N GLU A 18 117.65 20.16 27.21
CA GLU A 18 116.64 20.27 26.13
C GLU A 18 115.43 21.16 26.52
N LYS A 19 115.59 22.44 26.14
CA LYS A 19 114.60 23.40 25.59
C LYS A 19 113.20 23.49 26.27
N PRO A 20 112.90 24.60 27.00
CA PRO A 20 111.58 24.86 27.59
C PRO A 20 110.42 25.08 26.59
N ILE A 21 110.71 25.12 25.28
CA ILE A 21 109.73 25.34 24.20
C ILE A 21 108.94 24.05 23.87
N GLU A 22 109.53 22.86 23.99
CA GLU A 22 108.83 21.60 23.66
C GLU A 22 107.90 21.09 24.75
N ARG A 23 108.24 21.28 26.04
CA ARG A 23 107.35 20.92 27.16
C ARG A 23 106.10 21.80 27.22
N THR A 24 106.23 23.08 26.84
CA THR A 24 105.09 24.01 26.73
C THR A 24 104.24 23.72 25.50
N PHE A 25 104.84 23.35 24.36
CA PHE A 25 104.10 22.86 23.17
C PHE A 25 103.36 21.54 23.42
N LYS A 26 104.00 20.54 24.05
CA LYS A 26 103.34 19.26 24.41
C LYS A 26 102.21 19.45 25.41
N LYS A 27 102.34 20.35 26.40
CA LYS A 27 101.25 20.70 27.32
C LYS A 27 100.09 21.43 26.61
N LYS A 28 100.39 22.37 25.70
CA LYS A 28 99.37 23.03 24.84
C LYS A 28 98.66 22.04 23.92
N LEU A 29 99.37 21.10 23.32
CA LEU A 29 98.80 20.03 22.49
C LEU A 29 97.94 19.07 23.31
N LYS A 30 98.40 18.61 24.48
CA LYS A 30 97.60 17.76 25.38
C LYS A 30 96.33 18.47 25.89
N GLY A 31 96.40 19.76 26.21
CA GLY A 31 95.23 20.58 26.59
C GLY A 31 94.23 20.78 25.44
N LYS A 32 94.72 20.97 24.20
CA LYS A 32 93.87 21.02 22.99
C LYS A 32 93.23 19.66 22.68
N LEU A 33 93.98 18.57 22.85
CA LEU A 33 93.47 17.20 22.69
C LEU A 33 92.46 16.81 23.78
N SER A 34 92.63 17.24 25.03
CA SER A 34 91.66 16.99 26.09
C SER A 34 90.39 17.83 25.93
N SER A 35 90.53 19.09 25.51
CA SER A 35 89.42 19.97 25.13
C SER A 35 88.61 19.41 23.95
N SER A 36 89.30 18.92 22.90
CA SER A 36 88.68 18.30 21.73
C SER A 36 88.00 16.97 22.06
N LYS A 37 88.58 16.14 22.94
CA LYS A 37 87.90 14.93 23.44
C LYS A 37 86.66 15.27 24.28
N GLN A 38 86.68 16.32 25.08
CA GLN A 38 85.50 16.77 25.83
C GLN A 38 84.40 17.30 24.92
N SER A 39 84.73 18.05 23.87
CA SER A 39 83.72 18.54 22.91
C SER A 39 83.13 17.41 22.07
N LEU A 40 83.93 16.43 21.65
CA LEU A 40 83.45 15.22 20.98
C LEU A 40 82.58 14.36 21.89
N GLY A 41 82.92 14.21 23.18
CA GLY A 41 82.10 13.50 24.16
C GLY A 41 80.73 14.15 24.34
N LYS A 42 80.68 15.48 24.47
CA LYS A 42 79.42 16.26 24.55
C LYS A 42 78.60 16.21 23.27
N PHE A 43 79.25 16.19 22.12
CA PHE A 43 78.57 16.04 20.83
C PHE A 43 77.98 14.63 20.70
N ALA A 44 78.73 13.59 21.08
CA ALA A 44 78.26 12.20 21.04
C ALA A 44 77.06 11.96 21.98
N THR A 45 77.02 12.57 23.17
CA THR A 45 75.85 12.49 24.06
C THR A 45 74.65 13.23 23.47
N LYS A 46 74.84 14.44 22.92
CA LYS A 46 73.79 15.22 22.25
C LYS A 46 73.19 14.48 21.05
N VAL A 47 74.03 13.79 20.27
CA VAL A 47 73.59 12.96 19.14
C VAL A 47 72.81 11.74 19.63
N LYS A 48 73.26 11.06 20.69
CA LYS A 48 72.53 9.93 21.28
C LYS A 48 71.16 10.32 21.83
N GLU A 49 71.05 11.47 22.50
CA GLU A 49 69.75 12.02 22.93
C GLU A 49 68.81 12.26 21.75
N LYS A 50 69.26 12.98 20.71
CA LYS A 50 68.44 13.24 19.51
C LYS A 50 68.01 11.96 18.80
N VAL A 51 68.88 10.95 18.76
CA VAL A 51 68.56 9.63 18.19
C VAL A 51 67.55 8.87 19.07
N GLY A 52 67.63 9.01 20.40
CA GLY A 52 66.63 8.48 21.34
C GLY A 52 65.26 9.13 21.17
N GLU A 53 65.21 10.47 21.15
CA GLU A 53 63.98 11.26 20.96
C GLU A 53 63.30 10.96 19.60
N THR A 54 64.08 10.82 18.54
CA THR A 54 63.54 10.46 17.21
C THR A 54 63.02 9.03 17.16
N LYS A 55 63.66 8.09 17.87
CA LYS A 55 63.20 6.69 17.99
C LYS A 55 61.91 6.58 18.80
N GLU A 56 61.76 7.35 19.89
CA GLU A 56 60.50 7.42 20.65
C GLU A 56 59.37 8.05 19.85
N LYS A 57 59.61 9.18 19.18
CA LYS A 57 58.61 9.79 18.26
C LYS A 57 58.15 8.83 17.18
N ALA A 58 59.06 8.04 16.61
CA ALA A 58 58.70 7.04 15.61
C ALA A 58 57.82 5.92 16.19
N LYS A 59 58.09 5.46 17.42
CA LYS A 59 57.26 4.44 18.10
C LYS A 59 55.86 4.97 18.40
N VAL A 60 55.74 6.17 18.97
CA VAL A 60 54.44 6.78 19.29
C VAL A 60 53.60 6.94 18.01
N LYS A 61 54.22 7.42 16.92
CA LYS A 61 53.53 7.59 15.63
C LYS A 61 53.07 6.26 15.00
N ILE A 62 53.75 5.15 15.30
CA ILE A 62 53.34 3.81 14.84
C ILE A 62 52.13 3.33 15.65
N GLU A 63 52.13 3.49 16.97
CA GLU A 63 51.00 3.10 17.83
C GLU A 63 49.75 3.95 17.55
N GLU A 64 49.89 5.27 17.42
CA GLU A 64 48.80 6.18 17.07
C GLU A 64 48.15 5.81 15.71
N ARG A 65 48.98 5.33 14.75
CA ARG A 65 48.49 4.87 13.45
C ARG A 65 47.83 3.49 13.51
N LYS A 66 48.13 2.66 14.52
CA LYS A 66 47.43 1.39 14.77
C LYS A 66 46.08 1.65 15.43
N GLU A 67 46.04 2.43 16.51
CA GLU A 67 44.79 2.83 17.17
C GLU A 67 43.83 3.50 16.18
N LYS A 68 44.33 4.43 15.36
CA LYS A 68 43.49 5.08 14.33
C LYS A 68 42.90 4.09 13.31
N LYS A 69 43.64 3.04 12.95
CA LYS A 69 43.15 2.00 12.03
C LYS A 69 42.13 1.08 12.70
N GLU A 70 42.28 0.80 13.98
CA GLU A 70 41.31 0.00 14.73
C GLU A 70 40.00 0.77 14.91
N ILE A 71 40.07 2.05 15.28
CA ILE A 71 38.91 2.94 15.36
C ILE A 71 38.21 3.04 14.00
N GLU A 72 38.95 3.24 12.90
CA GLU A 72 38.37 3.30 11.55
C GLU A 72 37.70 1.97 11.14
N LYS A 73 38.24 0.84 11.58
CA LYS A 73 37.66 -0.48 11.31
C LYS A 73 36.37 -0.69 12.11
N GLU A 74 36.36 -0.36 13.39
CA GLU A 74 35.16 -0.43 14.23
C GLU A 74 34.06 0.50 13.73
N GLU A 75 34.40 1.72 13.30
CA GLU A 75 33.44 2.68 12.75
C GLU A 75 32.82 2.16 11.44
N LYS A 76 33.62 1.55 10.56
CA LYS A 76 33.10 0.90 9.34
C LYS A 76 32.18 -0.27 9.67
N GLU A 77 32.57 -1.12 10.61
CA GLU A 77 31.73 -2.26 11.02
C GLU A 77 30.43 -1.79 11.69
N ALA A 78 30.47 -0.73 12.51
CA ALA A 78 29.29 -0.15 13.13
C ALA A 78 28.35 0.45 12.09
N ASN A 79 28.88 1.21 11.13
CA ASN A 79 28.09 1.79 10.04
C ASN A 79 27.48 0.72 9.13
N GLU A 80 28.20 -0.37 8.86
CA GLU A 80 27.66 -1.50 8.08
C GLU A 80 26.53 -2.24 8.83
N ARG A 81 26.66 -2.41 10.15
CA ARG A 81 25.57 -2.98 10.98
C ARG A 81 24.36 -2.07 11.01
N GLU A 82 24.56 -0.77 11.21
CA GLU A 82 23.49 0.22 11.22
C GLU A 82 22.78 0.31 9.86
N ALA A 83 23.53 0.25 8.75
CA ALA A 83 22.96 0.22 7.41
C ALA A 83 22.09 -1.02 7.19
N LYS A 84 22.54 -2.21 7.60
CA LYS A 84 21.76 -3.45 7.52
C LYS A 84 20.48 -3.39 8.36
N GLU A 85 20.57 -2.90 9.59
CA GLU A 85 19.41 -2.76 10.48
C GLU A 85 18.38 -1.77 9.89
N LYS A 86 18.84 -0.64 9.35
CA LYS A 86 17.96 0.33 8.66
C LYS A 86 17.30 -0.29 7.43
N GLU A 87 18.04 -1.04 6.62
CA GLU A 87 17.50 -1.71 5.43
C GLU A 87 16.44 -2.75 5.80
N GLU A 88 16.70 -3.59 6.81
CA GLU A 88 15.72 -4.58 7.29
C GLU A 88 14.46 -3.91 7.84
N LYS A 89 14.62 -2.83 8.61
CA LYS A 89 13.51 -2.06 9.16
C LYS A 89 12.69 -1.38 8.07
N GLU A 90 13.35 -0.77 7.08
CA GLU A 90 12.67 -0.12 5.96
C GLU A 90 11.93 -1.15 5.10
N LYS A 91 12.53 -2.32 4.88
CA LYS A 91 11.88 -3.42 4.16
C LYS A 91 10.64 -3.91 4.89
N ALA A 92 10.74 -4.15 6.20
CA ALA A 92 9.59 -4.56 7.02
C ALA A 92 8.48 -3.50 7.03
N GLU A 93 8.84 -2.21 7.10
CA GLU A 93 7.86 -1.12 7.05
C GLU A 93 7.18 -1.03 5.67
N ARG A 94 7.95 -1.20 4.59
CA ARG A 94 7.41 -1.20 3.22
C ARG A 94 6.46 -2.37 3.00
N GLU A 95 6.84 -3.57 3.42
CA GLU A 95 5.97 -4.76 3.33
C GLU A 95 4.68 -4.59 4.13
N MET A 96 4.75 -4.01 5.34
CA MET A 96 3.56 -3.70 6.13
C MET A 96 2.67 -2.67 5.45
N ARG A 97 3.23 -1.59 4.90
CA ARG A 97 2.46 -0.57 4.16
C ARG A 97 1.78 -1.18 2.93
N GLU A 98 2.51 -1.95 2.14
CA GLU A 98 1.98 -2.64 0.96
C GLU A 98 0.87 -3.63 1.33
N TRP A 99 1.04 -4.39 2.41
CA TRP A 99 0.01 -5.31 2.89
C TRP A 99 -1.27 -4.58 3.32
N VAL A 100 -1.15 -3.48 4.06
CA VAL A 100 -2.29 -2.66 4.49
C VAL A 100 -3.00 -2.07 3.27
N GLU A 101 -2.26 -1.50 2.32
CA GLU A 101 -2.81 -0.90 1.10
C GLU A 101 -3.53 -1.95 0.25
N LYS A 102 -2.88 -3.10 0.00
CA LYS A 102 -3.47 -4.20 -0.77
C LYS A 102 -4.75 -4.71 -0.12
N LYS A 103 -4.76 -4.86 1.21
CA LYS A 103 -5.94 -5.31 1.96
C LYS A 103 -7.07 -4.30 1.92
N ALA A 104 -6.77 -3.00 2.01
CA ALA A 104 -7.75 -1.94 1.87
C ALA A 104 -8.37 -1.93 0.46
N ARG A 105 -7.53 -2.06 -0.58
CA ARG A 105 -7.96 -2.11 -1.98
C ARG A 105 -8.82 -3.35 -2.27
N GLU A 106 -8.40 -4.53 -1.81
CA GLU A 106 -9.17 -5.77 -1.99
C GLU A 106 -10.54 -5.67 -1.29
N ARG A 107 -10.59 -5.08 -0.09
CA ARG A 107 -11.85 -4.87 0.64
C ARG A 107 -12.77 -3.94 -0.13
N ALA A 108 -12.27 -2.80 -0.60
CA ALA A 108 -13.04 -1.84 -1.37
C ALA A 108 -13.56 -2.45 -2.68
N GLU A 109 -12.73 -3.23 -3.38
CA GLU A 109 -13.14 -3.92 -4.61
C GLU A 109 -14.23 -4.98 -4.33
N ARG A 110 -14.04 -5.81 -3.30
CA ARG A 110 -15.03 -6.83 -2.91
C ARG A 110 -16.36 -6.19 -2.54
N GLU A 111 -16.34 -5.08 -1.80
CA GLU A 111 -17.55 -4.36 -1.40
C GLU A 111 -18.27 -3.74 -2.61
N ALA A 112 -17.53 -3.12 -3.54
CA ALA A 112 -18.10 -2.58 -4.77
C ALA A 112 -18.74 -3.67 -5.62
N ARG A 113 -18.06 -4.81 -5.82
CA ARG A 113 -18.61 -5.97 -6.55
C ARG A 113 -19.86 -6.52 -5.87
N GLN A 114 -19.84 -6.68 -4.55
CA GLN A 114 -20.98 -7.19 -3.80
C GLN A 114 -22.18 -6.24 -3.87
N LYS A 115 -21.96 -4.93 -3.85
CA LYS A 115 -23.04 -3.94 -3.99
C LYS A 115 -23.70 -4.03 -5.36
N VAL A 116 -22.92 -4.08 -6.44
CA VAL A 116 -23.44 -4.23 -7.80
C VAL A 116 -24.20 -5.54 -7.96
N GLU A 117 -23.69 -6.64 -7.42
CA GLU A 117 -24.35 -7.94 -7.49
C GLU A 117 -25.69 -7.94 -6.72
N ARG A 118 -25.73 -7.35 -5.52
CA ARG A 118 -26.97 -7.24 -4.73
C ARG A 118 -27.99 -6.37 -5.44
N GLU A 119 -27.60 -5.22 -5.95
CA GLU A 119 -28.50 -4.31 -6.69
C GLU A 119 -29.06 -4.99 -7.95
N ALA A 120 -28.25 -5.74 -8.68
CA ALA A 120 -28.71 -6.49 -9.85
C ALA A 120 -29.71 -7.60 -9.48
N LYS A 121 -29.43 -8.35 -8.41
CA LYS A 121 -30.35 -9.39 -7.90
C LYS A 121 -31.67 -8.79 -7.42
N GLU A 122 -31.61 -7.71 -6.64
CA GLU A 122 -32.81 -7.05 -6.10
C GLU A 122 -33.66 -6.46 -7.22
N ARG A 123 -33.05 -5.83 -8.24
CA ARG A 123 -33.77 -5.32 -9.40
C ARG A 123 -34.45 -6.46 -10.17
N ALA A 124 -33.74 -7.55 -10.45
CA ALA A 124 -34.31 -8.70 -11.16
C ALA A 124 -35.48 -9.33 -10.39
N GLU A 125 -35.36 -9.44 -9.06
CA GLU A 125 -36.44 -9.96 -8.22
C GLU A 125 -37.66 -9.03 -8.21
N ARG A 126 -37.44 -7.71 -8.08
CA ARG A 126 -38.52 -6.72 -8.11
C ARG A 126 -39.25 -6.72 -9.44
N GLU A 127 -38.52 -6.72 -10.56
CA GLU A 127 -39.11 -6.77 -11.90
C GLU A 127 -39.93 -8.06 -12.12
N ALA A 128 -39.45 -9.20 -11.61
CA ALA A 128 -40.19 -10.46 -11.69
C ALA A 128 -41.49 -10.41 -10.87
N ARG A 129 -41.45 -9.87 -9.65
CA ARG A 129 -42.63 -9.69 -8.80
C ARG A 129 -43.64 -8.72 -9.41
N GLU A 130 -43.18 -7.59 -9.92
CA GLU A 130 -44.03 -6.59 -10.57
C GLU A 130 -44.72 -7.14 -11.82
N LYS A 131 -44.00 -7.93 -12.65
CA LYS A 131 -44.61 -8.59 -13.81
C LYS A 131 -45.75 -9.54 -13.41
N ILE A 132 -45.53 -10.39 -12.41
CA ILE A 132 -46.55 -11.32 -11.93
C ILE A 132 -47.75 -10.57 -11.35
N GLU A 133 -47.51 -9.49 -10.60
CA GLU A 133 -48.59 -8.68 -10.02
C GLU A 133 -49.40 -7.96 -11.10
N MET A 134 -48.73 -7.37 -12.10
CA MET A 134 -49.39 -6.70 -13.21
C MET A 134 -50.21 -7.66 -14.06
N GLU A 135 -49.66 -8.84 -14.40
CA GLU A 135 -50.39 -9.87 -15.14
C GLU A 135 -51.62 -10.38 -14.36
N ALA A 136 -51.50 -10.56 -13.04
CA ALA A 136 -52.62 -10.97 -12.21
C ALA A 136 -53.72 -9.89 -12.16
N LYS A 137 -53.35 -8.62 -12.01
CA LYS A 137 -54.29 -7.49 -12.04
C LYS A 137 -54.98 -7.35 -13.40
N GLU A 138 -54.22 -7.42 -14.49
CA GLU A 138 -54.78 -7.31 -15.85
C GLU A 138 -55.75 -8.47 -16.13
N LYS A 139 -55.39 -9.69 -15.74
CA LYS A 139 -56.28 -10.85 -15.90
C LYS A 139 -57.57 -10.69 -15.11
N ALA A 140 -57.48 -10.24 -13.86
CA ALA A 140 -58.66 -9.99 -13.02
C ALA A 140 -59.55 -8.88 -13.59
N GLU A 141 -58.97 -7.78 -14.08
CA GLU A 141 -59.72 -6.70 -14.71
C GLU A 141 -60.41 -7.16 -16.00
N ARG A 142 -59.69 -7.91 -16.84
CA ARG A 142 -60.25 -8.45 -18.08
C ARG A 142 -61.42 -9.41 -17.79
N GLU A 143 -61.28 -10.28 -16.80
CA GLU A 143 -62.34 -11.20 -16.40
C GLU A 143 -63.56 -10.46 -15.85
N ALA A 144 -63.36 -9.39 -15.07
CA ALA A 144 -64.45 -8.55 -14.56
C ALA A 144 -65.19 -7.86 -15.71
N ARG A 145 -64.46 -7.23 -16.65
CA ARG A 145 -65.05 -6.58 -17.83
C ARG A 145 -65.80 -7.57 -18.71
N GLU A 146 -65.27 -8.79 -18.88
CA GLU A 146 -65.94 -9.82 -19.67
C GLU A 146 -67.22 -10.31 -19.00
N LYS A 147 -67.22 -10.49 -17.68
CA LYS A 147 -68.44 -10.84 -16.92
C LYS A 147 -69.50 -9.75 -17.04
N GLU A 148 -69.14 -8.49 -16.85
CA GLU A 148 -70.07 -7.37 -17.02
C GLU A 148 -70.63 -7.29 -18.44
N ALA A 149 -69.79 -7.46 -19.46
CA ALA A 149 -70.22 -7.47 -20.85
C ALA A 149 -71.19 -8.63 -21.15
N ARG A 150 -70.92 -9.82 -20.63
CA ARG A 150 -71.81 -10.99 -20.74
C ARG A 150 -73.14 -10.74 -20.05
N GLU A 151 -73.14 -10.18 -18.84
CA GLU A 151 -74.38 -9.87 -18.12
C GLU A 151 -75.22 -8.80 -18.84
N VAL A 152 -74.58 -7.76 -19.40
CA VAL A 152 -75.28 -6.74 -20.18
C VAL A 152 -75.85 -7.34 -21.46
N ALA A 153 -75.08 -8.18 -22.17
CA ALA A 153 -75.56 -8.88 -23.36
C ALA A 153 -76.76 -9.78 -23.02
N GLU A 154 -76.68 -10.56 -21.93
CA GLU A 154 -77.77 -11.42 -21.49
C GLU A 154 -79.03 -10.60 -21.16
N LYS A 155 -78.90 -9.51 -20.38
CA LYS A 155 -80.02 -8.62 -20.06
C LYS A 155 -80.64 -8.02 -21.32
N MET A 156 -79.83 -7.59 -22.29
CA MET A 156 -80.33 -7.09 -23.57
C MET A 156 -81.05 -8.16 -24.38
N THR A 157 -80.57 -9.39 -24.39
CA THR A 157 -81.27 -10.50 -25.08
C THR A 157 -82.61 -10.82 -24.42
N LYS A 158 -82.66 -10.87 -23.08
CA LYS A 158 -83.90 -11.08 -22.33
C LYS A 158 -84.91 -9.96 -22.59
N PHE A 159 -84.46 -8.71 -22.54
CA PHE A 159 -85.31 -7.54 -22.84
C PHE A 159 -85.90 -7.60 -24.26
N LYS A 160 -85.08 -7.96 -25.27
CA LYS A 160 -85.57 -8.12 -26.64
C LYS A 160 -86.61 -9.24 -26.76
N ALA A 161 -86.33 -10.40 -26.15
CA ALA A 161 -87.26 -11.53 -26.15
C ALA A 161 -88.59 -11.19 -25.45
N GLU A 162 -88.54 -10.47 -24.32
CA GLU A 162 -89.72 -10.01 -23.60
C GLU A 162 -90.55 -9.03 -24.43
N LYS A 163 -89.89 -8.05 -25.07
CA LYS A 163 -90.58 -7.08 -25.96
C LYS A 163 -91.20 -7.76 -27.17
N GLU A 164 -90.53 -8.74 -27.75
CA GLU A 164 -91.08 -9.51 -28.86
C GLU A 164 -92.29 -10.35 -28.42
N ALA A 165 -92.22 -11.03 -27.28
CA ALA A 165 -93.34 -11.75 -26.70
C ALA A 165 -94.55 -10.84 -26.41
N GLU A 166 -94.31 -9.64 -25.88
CA GLU A 166 -95.35 -8.63 -25.65
C GLU A 166 -96.06 -8.23 -26.95
N ILE A 167 -95.30 -8.01 -28.03
CA ILE A 167 -95.85 -7.69 -29.36
C ILE A 167 -96.66 -8.86 -29.92
N GLN A 168 -96.17 -10.10 -29.78
CA GLN A 168 -96.90 -11.29 -30.24
C GLN A 168 -98.21 -11.48 -29.47
N LEU A 169 -98.21 -11.23 -28.16
CA LEU A 169 -99.43 -11.25 -27.35
C LEU A 169 -100.45 -10.23 -27.85
N LYS A 170 -100.03 -9.00 -28.14
CA LYS A 170 -100.92 -7.98 -28.74
C LYS A 170 -101.46 -8.43 -30.10
N LYS A 171 -100.61 -8.97 -30.99
CA LYS A 171 -101.06 -9.50 -32.31
C LYS A 171 -102.08 -10.65 -32.19
N SER A 172 -102.04 -11.42 -31.09
CA SER A 172 -103.01 -12.49 -30.85
C SER A 172 -104.40 -11.97 -30.48
N GLN A 173 -104.49 -10.81 -29.82
CA GLN A 173 -105.75 -10.18 -29.45
C GLN A 173 -106.52 -9.76 -30.72
N LYS A 174 -107.78 -10.17 -30.82
CA LYS A 174 -108.64 -9.89 -31.97
C LYS A 174 -109.59 -8.75 -31.70
N ILE A 175 -109.75 -7.86 -32.67
CA ILE A 175 -110.70 -6.76 -32.68
C ILE A 175 -111.60 -6.92 -33.91
N ILE A 176 -112.91 -6.74 -33.73
CA ILE A 176 -113.90 -6.80 -34.81
C ILE A 176 -114.03 -5.42 -35.44
N CYS A 177 -113.95 -5.32 -36.77
CA CYS A 177 -114.20 -4.09 -37.50
C CYS A 177 -115.69 -3.73 -37.46
N GLN A 178 -116.04 -2.55 -36.93
CA GLN A 178 -117.44 -2.11 -36.83
C GLN A 178 -118.11 -1.89 -38.20
N MET A 179 -117.33 -1.61 -39.26
CA MET A 179 -117.87 -1.33 -40.59
C MET A 179 -118.19 -2.59 -41.41
N CYS A 180 -117.40 -3.66 -41.27
CA CYS A 180 -117.54 -4.85 -42.12
C CYS A 180 -117.49 -6.19 -41.36
N GLY A 181 -117.36 -6.19 -40.04
CA GLY A 181 -117.32 -7.39 -39.20
C GLY A 181 -116.02 -8.21 -39.27
N ALA A 182 -115.06 -7.84 -40.11
CA ALA A 182 -113.80 -8.59 -40.24
C ALA A 182 -112.97 -8.58 -38.93
N LEU A 183 -112.42 -9.73 -38.56
CA LEU A 183 -111.49 -9.89 -37.44
C LEU A 183 -110.10 -9.39 -37.82
N ASN A 184 -109.57 -8.44 -37.05
CA ASN A 184 -108.23 -7.89 -37.19
C ASN A 184 -107.42 -8.13 -35.92
N ASP A 185 -106.08 -8.11 -36.01
CA ASP A 185 -105.22 -8.09 -34.83
C ASP A 185 -105.23 -6.70 -34.17
N SER A 186 -105.08 -6.66 -32.84
CA SER A 186 -105.18 -5.40 -32.06
C SER A 186 -104.04 -4.41 -32.33
N THR A 187 -102.99 -4.81 -33.04
CA THR A 187 -101.89 -3.94 -33.43
C THR A 187 -102.15 -3.14 -34.70
N ARG A 188 -103.19 -3.48 -35.47
CA ARG A 188 -103.57 -2.76 -36.69
C ARG A 188 -104.36 -1.51 -36.36
N LYS A 189 -103.98 -0.40 -36.99
CA LYS A 189 -104.75 0.85 -36.96
C LYS A 189 -105.92 0.87 -37.97
N THR A 190 -105.86 0.04 -39.01
CA THR A 190 -106.84 0.02 -40.11
C THR A 190 -107.30 -1.41 -40.43
N CYS A 191 -108.56 -1.54 -40.87
CA CYS A 191 -109.16 -2.83 -41.20
C CYS A 191 -108.48 -3.45 -42.44
N ASN A 192 -108.07 -4.71 -42.34
CA ASN A 192 -107.44 -5.41 -43.46
C ASN A 192 -108.36 -5.53 -44.67
N SER A 193 -109.67 -5.64 -44.43
CA SER A 193 -110.69 -5.87 -45.47
C SER A 193 -111.18 -4.57 -46.11
N CYS A 194 -111.71 -3.62 -45.32
CA CYS A 194 -112.35 -2.41 -45.86
C CYS A 194 -111.52 -1.13 -45.68
N ARG A 195 -110.30 -1.22 -45.13
CA ARG A 195 -109.37 -0.09 -44.88
C ARG A 195 -109.89 1.02 -43.95
N SER A 196 -111.05 0.87 -43.34
CA SER A 196 -111.56 1.82 -42.33
C SER A 196 -110.66 1.86 -41.09
N SER A 197 -110.72 2.94 -40.30
CA SER A 197 -110.08 2.98 -38.99
C SER A 197 -110.63 1.88 -38.07
N LEU A 198 -109.77 1.27 -37.26
CA LEU A 198 -110.14 0.31 -36.20
C LEU A 198 -110.20 0.96 -34.81
N PHE A 199 -109.81 2.23 -34.73
CA PHE A 199 -109.85 3.09 -33.53
C PHE A 199 -110.54 4.41 -33.87
#